data_AF-A0A7T8K9C0-F1
#
_entry.id   AF-A0A7T8K9C0-F1
#
_cell.length_a   1.000
_cell.length_b   1.000
_cell.length_c   1.000
_cell.angle_alpha   90.00
_cell.angle_beta   90.00
_cell.angle_gamma   90.00
#
_symmetry.space_group_name_H-M   'P 1'
#
loop_
_entity.id
_entity.type
_entity.pdbx_description
1 polymer ?
#
loop_
_entity_poly.entity_id
_entity_poly.type
_entity_poly.pdbx_seq_one_letter_code
_entity_poly.pdbx_strand_id
1 'polypeptide(L)' 'VNPDARRKGTFFDFALVFPNLSSRYLSRDIGTTVSGQKGPDDSKTLSQCRFTTGDYLDIAITPPAL' A
#
# COMPACT_ATOMS: atom_id res chain seq x y z
N VAL A 1 4.16 -14.95 5.70
CA VAL A 1 3.58 -14.19 6.83
C VAL A 1 2.05 -14.17 6.81
N ASN A 2 1.38 -13.98 5.67
CA ASN A 2 -0.08 -14.18 5.53
C ASN A 2 -0.40 -14.99 4.25
N PRO A 3 -0.69 -16.31 4.33
CA PRO A 3 -1.00 -17.14 3.15
C PRO A 3 -2.30 -16.76 2.43
N ASP A 4 -3.33 -16.33 3.17
CA ASP A 4 -4.66 -16.04 2.61
C ASP A 4 -4.62 -14.86 1.65
N ALA A 5 -3.70 -13.92 1.88
CA ALA A 5 -3.47 -12.78 0.99
C ALA A 5 -2.99 -13.18 -0.43
N ARG A 6 -2.54 -14.42 -0.64
CA ARG A 6 -2.14 -14.92 -1.97
C ARG A 6 -3.33 -15.23 -2.86
N ARG A 7 -4.55 -15.34 -2.32
CA ARG A 7 -5.75 -15.68 -3.09
C ARG A 7 -5.92 -14.70 -4.24
N LYS A 8 -6.10 -15.21 -5.47
CA LYS A 8 -6.28 -14.38 -6.67
C LYS A 8 -7.45 -13.42 -6.46
N GLY A 9 -7.25 -12.14 -6.77
CA GLY A 9 -8.23 -11.08 -6.54
C GLY A 9 -8.16 -10.42 -5.17
N THR A 10 -7.21 -10.78 -4.29
CA THR A 10 -6.95 -10.03 -3.06
C THR A 10 -6.38 -8.66 -3.41
N PHE A 11 -6.99 -7.61 -2.87
CA PHE A 11 -6.54 -6.22 -3.02
C PHE A 11 -5.56 -5.84 -1.92
N PHE A 12 -4.56 -5.05 -2.30
CA PHE A 12 -3.60 -4.43 -1.40
C PHE A 12 -3.58 -2.94 -1.69
N ASP A 13 -4.14 -2.14 -0.80
CA ASP A 13 -4.16 -0.68 -0.90
C ASP A 13 -3.02 -0.11 -0.04
N PHE A 14 -2.15 0.68 -0.65
CA PHE A 14 -0.95 1.20 -0.02
C PHE A 14 -1.12 2.67 0.33
N ALA A 15 -0.70 3.04 1.54
CA ALA A 15 -0.63 4.43 1.99
C ALA A 15 0.71 4.72 2.68
N LEU A 16 1.23 5.94 2.48
CA LEU A 16 2.34 6.45 3.27
C LEU A 16 1.82 7.12 4.52
N VAL A 17 2.40 6.76 5.67
CA VAL A 17 2.12 7.39 6.96
C VAL A 17 3.37 8.13 7.42
N PHE A 18 3.30 9.45 7.46
CA PHE A 18 4.47 10.32 7.64
C PHE A 18 4.20 11.43 8.68
N PRO A 19 5.22 11.89 9.42
CA PRO A 19 5.05 12.91 10.44
C PRO A 19 4.76 14.28 9.81
N ASN A 20 3.90 15.07 10.47
CA ASN A 20 3.72 16.48 10.17
C ASN A 20 4.38 17.37 11.24
N LEU A 21 4.45 18.68 10.95
CA LEU A 21 5.04 19.69 11.84
C LEU A 21 4.37 19.77 13.23
N SER A 22 3.13 19.26 13.35
CA SER A 22 2.36 19.25 14.61
C SER A 22 2.52 17.97 15.44
N SER A 23 3.58 17.18 15.20
CA SER A 23 3.82 15.88 15.87
C SER A 23 2.67 14.87 15.69
N ARG A 24 1.87 15.02 14.64
CA ARG A 24 0.84 14.07 14.23
C ARG A 24 1.27 13.37 12.97
N TYR A 25 0.83 12.13 12.78
CA TYR A 25 1.01 11.44 11.51
C TYR A 25 -0.12 11.79 10.55
N LEU A 26 0.24 11.99 9.29
CA LEU A 26 -0.69 12.10 8.17
C LEU A 26 -0.60 10.83 7.33
N SER A 27 -1.69 10.51 6.63
CA SER A 27 -1.72 9.41 5.67
C SER A 27 -1.98 9.94 4.27
N ARG A 28 -1.42 9.29 3.26
CA ARG A 28 -1.68 9.54 1.84
C ARG A 28 -1.67 8.23 1.06
N ASP A 29 -2.75 7.96 0.35
CA ASP A 29 -2.85 6.81 -0.56
C ASP A 29 -1.84 6.94 -1.71
N ILE A 30 -1.18 5.83 -2.05
CA ILE A 30 -0.13 5.80 -3.07
C ILE A 30 -0.35 4.78 -4.18
N GLY A 31 -1.30 3.86 -4.05
CA GLY A 31 -1.72 2.96 -5.13
C GLY A 31 -2.27 1.64 -4.62
N THR A 32 -2.65 0.79 -5.57
CA THR A 32 -3.26 -0.51 -5.28
C THR A 32 -2.65 -1.60 -6.14
N THR A 33 -2.50 -2.80 -5.59
CA THR A 33 -2.18 -4.01 -6.37
C THR A 33 -3.21 -5.10 -6.12
N VAL A 34 -3.33 -6.05 -7.06
CA VAL A 34 -4.28 -7.16 -6.95
C VAL A 34 -3.58 -8.48 -7.21
N SER A 35 -3.68 -9.43 -6.26
CA SER A 35 -3.03 -10.73 -6.39
C SER A 35 -3.48 -11.44 -7.68
N GLY A 36 -2.51 -11.86 -8.49
CA GLY A 36 -2.74 -12.59 -9.74
C GLY A 36 -3.37 -11.75 -10.87
N GLN A 37 -3.28 -10.41 -10.80
CA GLN A 37 -3.67 -9.50 -11.87
C GLN A 37 -2.58 -8.45 -12.09
N LYS A 38 -2.35 -8.04 -13.35
CA LYS A 38 -1.45 -6.92 -13.64
C LYS A 38 -2.21 -5.61 -13.48
N GLY A 39 -1.68 -4.71 -12.67
CA GLY A 39 -2.20 -3.37 -12.43
C GLY A 39 -1.24 -2.26 -12.87
N PRO A 40 -1.74 -1.02 -13.02
CA PRO A 40 -0.91 0.14 -13.38
C PRO A 40 0.13 0.49 -12.31
N ASP A 41 -0.17 0.20 -11.03
CA ASP A 41 0.70 0.52 -9.90
C ASP A 41 1.71 -0.58 -9.56
N ASP A 42 1.69 -1.74 -10.24
CA ASP A 42 2.57 -2.88 -9.94
C ASP A 42 4.07 -2.54 -10.05
N SER A 43 4.40 -1.57 -10.89
CA SER A 43 5.78 -1.10 -11.10
C SER A 43 6.11 0.20 -10.35
N LYS A 44 5.16 0.71 -9.55
CA LYS A 44 5.34 1.96 -8.81
C LYS A 44 6.35 1.74 -7.68
N THR A 45 7.28 2.68 -7.55
CA THR A 45 8.39 2.61 -6.59
C THR A 45 8.20 3.60 -5.45
N LEU A 46 8.85 3.32 -4.31
CA LEU A 46 8.88 4.23 -3.15
C LEU A 46 9.40 5.63 -3.51
N SER A 47 10.38 5.72 -4.43
CA SER A 47 10.90 7.00 -4.92
C SER A 47 9.84 7.81 -5.65
N GLN A 48 9.01 7.18 -6.50
CA GLN A 48 7.91 7.87 -7.19
C GLN A 48 6.83 8.35 -6.20
N CYS A 49 6.67 7.65 -5.08
CA CYS A 49 5.78 8.01 -3.98
C CYS A 49 6.36 9.05 -3.02
N ARG A 50 7.62 9.49 -3.21
CA ARG A 50 8.34 10.41 -2.31
C ARG A 50 8.43 9.89 -0.87
N PHE A 51 8.59 8.58 -0.71
CA PHE A 51 8.90 7.97 0.58
C PHE A 51 10.27 8.43 1.07
N THR A 52 10.36 8.70 2.36
CA THR A 52 11.61 9.06 3.04
C THR A 52 11.85 8.13 4.22
N THR A 53 13.12 7.97 4.61
CA THR A 53 13.44 7.14 5.79
C THR A 53 12.80 7.76 7.03
N GLY A 54 12.04 6.95 7.77
CA GLY A 54 11.24 7.40 8.92
C GLY A 54 9.75 7.45 8.64
N ASP A 55 9.34 7.44 7.36
CA ASP A 55 7.95 7.19 6.99
C ASP A 55 7.59 5.72 7.22
N TYR A 56 6.32 5.45 7.50
CA TYR A 56 5.76 4.11 7.54
C TYR A 56 4.95 3.84 6.26
N LEU A 57 4.82 2.55 5.95
CA LEU A 57 3.95 2.05 4.89
C LEU A 57 2.79 1.30 5.54
N ASP A 58 1.58 1.81 5.32
CA ASP A 58 0.34 1.13 5.69
C ASP A 58 -0.19 0.35 4.48
N ILE A 59 -0.68 -0.87 4.71
CA ILE A 59 -1.21 -1.74 3.66
C ILE A 59 -2.52 -2.34 4.14
N ALA A 60 -3.63 -1.87 3.58
CA ALA A 60 -4.93 -2.48 3.78
C ALA A 60 -5.08 -3.70 2.84
N ILE A 61 -5.44 -4.86 3.41
CA ILE A 61 -5.59 -6.12 2.67
C ILE A 61 -7.07 -6.50 2.65
N THR A 62 -7.67 -6.54 1.46
CA THR A 62 -9.08 -6.90 1.27
C THR A 62 -9.20 -8.18 0.46
N PRO A 63 -9.70 -9.29 1.04
CA PRO A 63 -9.93 -10.54 0.30
C PRO A 63 -10.89 -10.32 -0.89
N PRO A 64 -10.80 -11.10 -1.98
CA PRO A 64 -11.75 -11.01 -3.07
C PRO A 64 -13.15 -11.35 -2.57
N ALA A 65 -14.16 -10.68 -3.11
CA ALA A 65 -15.56 -11.07 -2.93
C ALA A 65 -15.78 -12.53 -3.38
N LEU A 66 -16.73 -13.20 -2.73
CA LEU A 66 -17.12 -14.58 -3.04
C LEU A 66 -17.66 -14.71 -4.48
#